data_AF-A0A2N7BGF1-F1
#
_entry.id   AF-A0A2N7BGF1-F1
#
_cell.length_a   1.000
_cell.length_b   1.000
_cell.length_c   1.000
_cell.angle_alpha   90.00
_cell.angle_beta   90.00
_cell.angle_gamma   90.00
#
_symmetry.space_group_name_H-M   'P 1'
#
loop_
_entity.id
_entity.type
_entity.pdbx_description
1 polymer ?
#
loop_
_entity_poly.entity_id
_entity_poly.type
_entity_poly.pdbx_seq_one_letter_code
_entity_poly.pdbx_strand_id
1 'polypeptide(L)'
;MFWNSYPLIRYTLAFTAGIILYTQTSLPFIALVLTGFVTLSLYLYFHFLGKQLSWLSGPAGLVTVGIVGWLFTAQADDSTRPDYLVHLPGPVEGYRAVLSSAVETKSNTFRVTAQVEQVRIHSRWMPARGNVLLFIDRNVPHKPAYGDELLVRKAPERVEPPHNPNEFNYQQYLKYQGIAYQQYLHVGEFVRLSKRPPSRLVQLALQVNDPRRPY
;
A
#
# COMPACT_ATOMS: atom_id res chain seq x y z
N MET A 1 -38.75 -9.98 -3.35
CA MET A 1 -38.91 -8.62 -3.91
C MET A 1 -37.81 -7.63 -3.51
N PHE A 2 -36.90 -7.93 -2.56
CA PHE A 2 -35.82 -7.03 -2.12
C PHE A 2 -34.68 -6.78 -3.14
N TRP A 3 -34.53 -7.65 -4.13
CA TRP A 3 -33.39 -7.61 -5.06
C TRP A 3 -33.46 -6.49 -6.11
N ASN A 4 -34.66 -5.95 -6.40
CA ASN A 4 -34.82 -4.85 -7.37
C ASN A 4 -34.73 -3.46 -6.73
N SER A 5 -34.85 -3.36 -5.41
CA SER A 5 -34.86 -2.07 -4.71
C SER A 5 -33.47 -1.44 -4.58
N TYR A 6 -32.40 -2.24 -4.78
CA TYR A 6 -31.01 -1.79 -4.60
C TYR A 6 -30.11 -2.26 -5.75
N PRO A 7 -30.25 -1.68 -6.96
CA PRO A 7 -29.44 -2.05 -8.12
C PRO A 7 -27.93 -1.85 -7.87
N LEU A 8 -27.55 -0.87 -7.04
CA LEU A 8 -26.16 -0.55 -6.75
C LEU A 8 -25.42 -1.67 -5.99
N ILE A 9 -26.11 -2.43 -5.13
CA ILE A 9 -25.50 -3.50 -4.32
C ILE A 9 -24.79 -4.52 -5.22
N ARG A 10 -25.39 -4.87 -6.36
CA ARG A 10 -24.81 -5.88 -7.27
C ARG A 10 -23.49 -5.40 -7.86
N TYR A 11 -23.42 -4.13 -8.24
CA TYR A 11 -22.20 -3.53 -8.77
C TYR A 11 -21.15 -3.33 -7.68
N THR A 12 -21.55 -2.96 -6.46
CA THR A 12 -20.63 -2.90 -5.31
C THR A 12 -20.05 -4.29 -5.02
N LEU A 13 -20.87 -5.34 -5.01
CA LEU A 13 -20.39 -6.71 -4.80
C LEU A 13 -19.45 -7.16 -5.93
N ALA A 14 -19.77 -6.85 -7.19
CA ALA A 14 -18.88 -7.15 -8.31
C ALA A 14 -17.55 -6.40 -8.21
N PHE A 15 -17.57 -5.12 -7.86
CA PHE A 15 -16.37 -4.31 -7.66
C PHE A 15 -15.51 -4.88 -6.52
N THR A 16 -16.13 -5.16 -5.37
CA THR A 16 -15.46 -5.79 -4.21
C THR A 16 -14.90 -7.16 -4.57
N ALA A 17 -15.61 -7.97 -5.37
CA ALA A 17 -15.08 -9.24 -5.86
C ALA A 17 -13.85 -9.03 -6.74
N GLY A 18 -13.83 -7.99 -7.58
CA GLY A 18 -12.65 -7.57 -8.34
C GLY A 18 -11.43 -7.25 -7.46
N ILE A 19 -11.64 -6.47 -6.38
CA ILE A 19 -10.59 -6.16 -5.39
C ILE A 19 -10.06 -7.44 -4.74
N ILE A 20 -10.95 -8.33 -4.31
CA ILE A 20 -10.57 -9.60 -3.66
C ILE A 20 -9.84 -10.53 -4.65
N LEU A 21 -10.28 -10.59 -5.91
CA LEU A 21 -9.61 -11.39 -6.94
C LEU A 21 -8.19 -10.89 -7.21
N TYR A 22 -7.96 -9.58 -7.16
CA TYR A 22 -6.60 -9.02 -7.29
C TYR A 22 -5.65 -9.58 -6.23
N THR A 23 -6.10 -9.74 -4.98
CA THR A 23 -5.22 -10.24 -3.91
C THR A 23 -4.84 -11.72 -4.05
N GLN A 24 -5.58 -12.48 -4.87
CA GLN A 24 -5.40 -13.92 -5.06
C GLN A 24 -4.82 -14.30 -6.43
N THR A 25 -4.78 -13.37 -7.38
CA THR A 25 -4.42 -13.66 -8.78
C THR A 25 -3.36 -12.70 -9.30
N SER A 26 -2.54 -13.17 -10.24
CA SER A 26 -1.61 -12.34 -11.01
C SER A 26 -1.98 -12.45 -12.48
N LEU A 27 -3.00 -11.69 -12.88
CA LEU A 27 -3.49 -11.67 -14.25
C LEU A 27 -2.72 -10.65 -15.09
N PRO A 28 -2.46 -10.94 -16.38
CA PRO A 28 -1.77 -10.01 -17.26
C PRO A 28 -2.65 -8.77 -17.51
N PHE A 29 -2.11 -7.59 -17.18
CA PHE A 29 -2.81 -6.30 -17.25
C PHE A 29 -3.48 -6.06 -18.61
N ILE A 30 -2.76 -6.30 -19.71
CA ILE A 30 -3.26 -6.08 -21.07
C ILE A 30 -4.47 -6.98 -21.36
N ALA A 31 -4.44 -8.25 -20.94
CA ALA A 31 -5.56 -9.17 -21.18
C ALA A 31 -6.82 -8.74 -20.42
N LEU A 32 -6.67 -8.24 -19.19
CA LEU A 32 -7.79 -7.70 -18.42
C LEU A 32 -8.38 -6.44 -19.04
N VAL A 33 -7.54 -5.53 -19.56
CA VAL A 33 -8.02 -4.33 -20.27
C VAL A 33 -8.81 -4.73 -21.52
N LEU A 34 -8.31 -5.67 -22.32
CA LEU A 34 -9.02 -6.17 -23.51
C LEU A 34 -10.33 -6.86 -23.15
N THR A 35 -10.32 -7.71 -22.12
CA THR A 35 -11.52 -8.38 -21.61
C THR A 35 -12.55 -7.38 -21.10
N GLY A 36 -12.09 -6.34 -20.39
CA GLY A 36 -12.92 -5.22 -19.94
C GLY A 36 -13.56 -4.47 -21.10
N PHE A 37 -12.81 -4.19 -22.16
CA PHE A 37 -13.33 -3.53 -23.36
C PHE A 37 -14.38 -4.39 -24.08
N VAL A 38 -14.14 -5.70 -24.22
CA VAL A 38 -15.10 -6.64 -24.82
C VAL A 38 -16.38 -6.70 -24.00
N THR A 39 -16.27 -6.89 -22.68
CA THR A 39 -17.44 -7.01 -21.79
C THR A 39 -18.23 -5.71 -21.68
N LEU A 40 -17.56 -4.56 -21.70
CA LEU A 40 -18.22 -3.25 -21.80
C LEU A 40 -18.94 -3.09 -23.14
N SER A 41 -18.33 -3.49 -24.25
CA SER A 41 -18.95 -3.42 -25.58
C SER A 41 -20.20 -4.31 -25.66
N LEU A 42 -20.14 -5.53 -25.11
CA LEU A 42 -21.29 -6.44 -25.02
C LEU A 42 -22.39 -5.86 -24.12
N TYR A 43 -22.03 -5.25 -22.99
CA TYR A 43 -22.98 -4.55 -22.12
C TYR A 43 -23.74 -3.48 -22.90
N LEU A 44 -23.02 -2.58 -23.57
CA LEU A 44 -23.62 -1.48 -24.34
C LEU A 44 -24.47 -2.02 -25.50
N TYR A 45 -23.97 -3.00 -26.25
CA TYR A 45 -24.70 -3.60 -27.36
C TYR A 45 -26.02 -4.20 -26.90
N PHE A 46 -26.03 -5.09 -25.89
CA PHE A 46 -27.25 -5.75 -25.44
C PHE A 46 -28.20 -4.82 -24.70
N HIS A 47 -27.69 -3.76 -24.06
CA HIS A 47 -28.52 -2.77 -23.38
C HIS A 47 -29.28 -1.89 -24.38
N PHE A 48 -28.62 -1.44 -25.46
CA PHE A 48 -29.21 -0.45 -26.39
C PHE A 48 -29.76 -1.06 -27.70
N LEU A 49 -29.02 -1.97 -28.34
CA LEU A 49 -29.35 -2.50 -29.68
C LEU A 49 -29.93 -3.92 -29.63
N GLY A 50 -29.32 -4.80 -28.84
CA GLY A 50 -29.63 -6.24 -28.78
C GLY A 50 -30.82 -6.59 -27.89
N LYS A 51 -31.98 -5.95 -28.10
CA LYS A 51 -33.16 -6.07 -27.20
C LYS A 51 -33.64 -7.51 -26.96
N GLN A 52 -33.46 -8.41 -27.93
CA GLN A 52 -33.80 -9.85 -27.80
C GLN A 52 -32.95 -10.59 -26.75
N LEU A 53 -31.73 -10.11 -26.48
CA LEU A 53 -30.75 -10.70 -25.56
C LEU A 53 -30.38 -9.72 -24.44
N SER A 54 -31.27 -8.77 -24.12
CA SER A 54 -31.02 -7.72 -23.13
C SER A 54 -30.68 -8.25 -21.73
N TRP A 55 -31.09 -9.48 -21.41
CA TRP A 55 -30.73 -10.17 -20.16
C TRP A 55 -29.21 -10.39 -20.02
N LEU A 56 -28.45 -10.47 -21.12
CA LEU A 56 -26.99 -10.59 -21.12
C LEU A 56 -26.28 -9.30 -20.70
N SER A 57 -26.95 -8.15 -20.77
CA SER A 57 -26.36 -6.87 -20.33
C SER A 57 -26.01 -6.90 -18.83
N GLY A 58 -26.84 -7.55 -18.00
CA GLY A 58 -26.59 -7.67 -16.55
C GLY A 58 -25.24 -8.32 -16.23
N PRO A 59 -25.02 -9.60 -16.63
CA PRO A 59 -23.75 -10.29 -16.43
C PRO A 59 -22.55 -9.55 -17.05
N ALA A 60 -22.69 -9.03 -18.27
CA ALA A 60 -21.62 -8.28 -18.93
C ALA A 60 -21.21 -7.03 -18.13
N GLY A 61 -22.19 -6.30 -17.60
CA GLY A 61 -21.95 -5.15 -16.73
C GLY A 61 -21.29 -5.53 -15.40
N LEU A 62 -21.70 -6.64 -14.78
CA LEU A 62 -21.08 -7.12 -13.53
C LEU A 62 -19.62 -7.53 -13.75
N VAL A 63 -19.31 -8.27 -14.82
CA VAL A 63 -17.93 -8.63 -15.16
C VAL A 63 -17.09 -7.38 -15.42
N THR A 64 -17.62 -6.42 -16.17
CA THR A 64 -16.95 -5.14 -16.44
C THR A 64 -16.59 -4.43 -15.13
N VAL A 65 -17.54 -4.30 -14.20
CA VAL A 65 -17.32 -3.65 -12.91
C VAL A 65 -16.32 -4.42 -12.03
N GLY A 66 -16.34 -5.75 -12.07
CA GLY A 66 -15.33 -6.57 -11.40
C GLY A 66 -13.92 -6.36 -11.96
N ILE A 67 -13.77 -6.28 -13.28
CA ILE A 67 -12.50 -5.95 -13.93
C ILE A 67 -12.03 -4.55 -13.52
N VAL A 68 -12.94 -3.57 -13.45
CA VAL A 68 -12.62 -2.22 -12.96
C VAL A 68 -12.13 -2.27 -11.51
N GLY A 69 -12.76 -3.04 -10.63
CA GLY A 69 -12.29 -3.24 -9.25
C GLY A 69 -10.89 -3.86 -9.15
N TRP A 70 -10.61 -4.86 -9.99
CA TRP A 70 -9.28 -5.45 -10.10
C TRP A 70 -8.24 -4.42 -10.57
N LEU A 71 -8.52 -3.71 -11.67
CA LEU A 71 -7.61 -2.72 -12.26
C LEU A 71 -7.37 -1.52 -11.34
N PHE A 72 -8.41 -1.06 -10.64
CA PHE A 72 -8.30 0.00 -9.64
C PHE A 72 -7.34 -0.39 -8.52
N THR A 73 -7.45 -1.62 -8.03
CA THR A 73 -6.58 -2.15 -6.98
C THR A 73 -5.14 -2.30 -7.49
N ALA A 74 -4.96 -2.82 -8.71
CA ALA A 74 -3.65 -2.97 -9.34
C ALA A 74 -2.93 -1.62 -9.52
N GLN A 75 -3.65 -0.55 -9.85
CA GLN A 75 -3.05 0.79 -9.97
C GLN A 75 -2.65 1.39 -8.63
N ALA A 76 -3.37 1.07 -7.55
CA ALA A 76 -3.05 1.52 -6.21
C ALA A 76 -1.90 0.71 -5.57
N ASP A 77 -1.58 -0.47 -6.09
CA ASP A 77 -0.54 -1.34 -5.57
C ASP A 77 0.85 -0.99 -6.14
N ASP A 78 1.53 -0.07 -5.45
CA ASP A 78 2.91 0.32 -5.75
C ASP A 78 3.91 -0.84 -5.67
N SER A 79 3.57 -1.97 -5.01
CA SER A 79 4.50 -3.08 -4.84
C SER A 79 4.86 -3.76 -6.15
N THR A 80 4.04 -3.61 -7.19
CA THR A 80 4.28 -4.16 -8.53
C THR A 80 5.35 -3.41 -9.34
N ARG A 81 5.76 -2.22 -8.88
CA ARG A 81 6.71 -1.38 -9.60
C ARG A 81 8.13 -1.97 -9.57
N PRO A 82 8.90 -1.84 -10.65
CA PRO A 82 10.27 -2.36 -10.70
C PRO A 82 11.23 -1.64 -9.75
N ASP A 83 10.94 -0.38 -9.39
CA ASP A 83 11.71 0.42 -8.43
C ASP A 83 11.30 0.17 -6.96
N TYR A 84 10.42 -0.80 -6.69
CA TYR A 84 10.00 -1.16 -5.34
C TYR A 84 11.07 -1.98 -4.61
N LEU A 85 11.22 -1.80 -3.29
CA LEU A 85 12.23 -2.45 -2.45
C LEU A 85 12.33 -3.97 -2.67
N VAL A 86 11.20 -4.63 -2.87
CA VAL A 86 11.09 -6.10 -3.05
C VAL A 86 11.75 -6.58 -4.35
N HIS A 87 11.88 -5.71 -5.35
CA HIS A 87 12.38 -6.04 -6.69
C HIS A 87 13.83 -5.61 -6.93
N LEU A 88 14.48 -5.03 -5.92
CA LEU A 88 15.84 -4.52 -6.08
C LEU A 88 16.87 -5.65 -6.25
N PRO A 89 17.86 -5.48 -7.14
CA PRO A 89 18.72 -6.57 -7.61
C PRO A 89 19.88 -6.94 -6.66
N GLY A 90 19.98 -6.35 -5.47
CA GLY A 90 21.13 -6.56 -4.59
C GLY A 90 20.86 -6.24 -3.12
N PRO A 91 21.78 -6.66 -2.22
CA PRO A 91 21.64 -6.40 -0.80
C PRO A 91 21.70 -4.91 -0.53
N VAL A 92 20.68 -4.40 0.16
CA VAL A 92 20.61 -3.01 0.59
C VAL A 92 21.60 -2.81 1.73
N GLU A 93 22.60 -1.95 1.56
CA GLU A 93 23.58 -1.61 2.60
C GLU A 93 23.03 -0.56 3.58
N GLY A 94 22.07 0.23 3.11
CA GLY A 94 21.44 1.32 3.85
C GLY A 94 20.41 2.03 2.99
N TYR A 95 19.60 2.89 3.60
CA TYR A 95 18.54 3.58 2.88
C TYR A 95 18.24 4.94 3.47
N ARG A 96 17.67 5.80 2.62
CA ARG A 96 17.18 7.12 2.97
C ARG A 96 15.65 7.06 2.93
N ALA A 97 15.02 7.42 4.03
CA ALA A 97 13.57 7.36 4.16
C ALA A 97 13.02 8.56 4.94
N VAL A 98 11.77 8.88 4.66
CA VAL A 98 11.03 9.94 5.35
C VAL A 98 9.93 9.31 6.18
N LEU A 99 9.82 9.72 7.46
CA LEU A 99 8.75 9.25 8.33
C LEU A 99 7.39 9.73 7.83
N SER A 100 6.55 8.77 7.43
CA SER A 100 5.31 9.01 6.67
C SER A 100 4.03 8.73 7.48
N SER A 101 4.15 8.30 8.74
CA SER A 101 3.01 8.12 9.65
C SER A 101 3.15 8.92 10.94
N ALA A 102 2.06 8.96 11.71
CA ALA A 102 2.13 9.35 13.12
C ALA A 102 3.07 8.40 13.88
N VAL A 103 3.78 8.94 14.88
CA VAL A 103 4.70 8.16 15.71
C VAL A 103 3.94 7.54 16.86
N GLU A 104 3.78 6.21 16.83
CA GLU A 104 3.19 5.45 17.93
C GLU A 104 4.25 5.22 19.02
N THR A 105 3.91 5.58 20.25
CA THR A 105 4.83 5.44 21.39
C THR A 105 4.54 4.12 22.12
N LYS A 106 5.36 3.09 21.90
CA LYS A 106 5.32 1.79 22.60
C LYS A 106 6.21 1.82 23.84
N SER A 107 6.24 0.77 24.68
CA SER A 107 6.97 0.75 25.96
C SER A 107 8.45 1.11 25.83
N ASN A 108 9.17 0.44 24.91
CA ASN A 108 10.62 0.61 24.73
C ASN A 108 11.00 1.26 23.39
N THR A 109 10.06 1.34 22.45
CA THR A 109 10.30 1.83 21.09
C THR A 109 9.25 2.84 20.63
N PHE A 110 9.61 3.61 19.61
CA PHE A 110 8.70 4.35 18.76
C PHE A 110 8.45 3.54 17.50
N ARG A 111 7.18 3.23 17.21
CA ARG A 111 6.75 2.55 15.99
C ARG A 111 6.29 3.58 14.98
N VAL A 112 6.87 3.59 13.79
CA VAL A 112 6.58 4.58 12.74
C VAL A 112 6.83 3.97 11.36
N THR A 113 5.98 4.27 10.40
CA THR A 113 6.19 3.90 9.00
C THR A 113 7.08 4.94 8.32
N ALA A 114 8.07 4.47 7.57
CA ALA A 114 8.95 5.31 6.77
C ALA A 114 8.83 4.95 5.29
N GLN A 115 8.71 5.97 4.44
CA GLN A 115 8.73 5.83 2.99
C GLN A 115 10.17 5.97 2.49
N VAL A 116 10.69 4.92 1.87
CA VAL A 116 12.01 4.92 1.24
C VAL A 116 11.98 5.74 -0.03
N GLU A 117 13.00 6.58 -0.20
CA GLU A 117 13.23 7.37 -1.42
C GLU A 117 14.49 6.90 -2.17
N GLN A 118 15.50 6.43 -1.44
CA GLN A 118 16.77 5.97 -2.00
C GLN A 118 17.32 4.81 -1.18
N VAL A 119 18.00 3.90 -1.86
CA VAL A 119 18.75 2.80 -1.25
C VAL A 119 20.21 2.88 -1.68
N ARG A 120 21.08 2.33 -0.84
CA ARG A 120 22.49 2.14 -1.14
C ARG A 120 22.73 0.67 -1.46
N ILE A 121 23.16 0.39 -2.70
CA ILE A 121 23.49 -0.96 -3.18
C ILE A 121 24.85 -0.86 -3.89
N HIS A 122 25.78 -1.74 -3.56
CA HIS A 122 27.17 -1.70 -4.07
C HIS A 122 27.80 -0.32 -3.89
N SER A 123 27.67 0.25 -2.69
CA SER A 123 28.13 1.60 -2.33
C SER A 123 27.54 2.78 -3.13
N ARG A 124 26.59 2.56 -4.04
CA ARG A 124 25.94 3.59 -4.84
C ARG A 124 24.51 3.86 -4.38
N TRP A 125 24.15 5.13 -4.32
CA TRP A 125 22.77 5.55 -4.07
C TRP A 125 21.95 5.47 -5.35
N MET A 126 20.80 4.83 -5.28
CA MET A 126 19.83 4.78 -6.37
C MET A 126 18.41 5.04 -5.84
N PRO A 127 17.52 5.62 -6.66
CA PRO A 127 16.12 5.79 -6.30
C PRO A 127 15.46 4.44 -6.01
N ALA A 128 14.62 4.40 -4.99
CA ALA A 128 13.81 3.23 -4.66
C ALA A 128 12.53 3.68 -3.97
N ARG A 129 11.50 2.83 -4.04
CA ARG A 129 10.21 3.06 -3.38
C ARG A 129 9.88 1.92 -2.45
N GLY A 130 9.19 2.24 -1.38
CA GLY A 130 8.57 1.25 -0.52
C GLY A 130 8.45 1.73 0.91
N ASN A 131 7.62 1.04 1.68
CA ASN A 131 7.44 1.35 3.08
C ASN A 131 8.19 0.36 3.96
N VAL A 132 8.88 0.89 4.97
CA VAL A 132 9.55 0.12 6.02
C VAL A 132 8.92 0.51 7.35
N LEU A 133 8.53 -0.49 8.14
CA LEU A 133 8.08 -0.28 9.51
C LEU A 133 9.30 -0.15 10.43
N LEU A 134 9.50 1.02 11.02
CA LEU A 134 10.62 1.28 11.92
C LEU A 134 10.20 1.13 13.37
N PHE A 135 11.05 0.46 14.15
CA PHE A 135 11.01 0.41 15.60
C PHE A 135 12.26 1.10 16.13
N ILE A 136 12.14 2.37 16.50
CA ILE A 136 13.25 3.21 16.96
C ILE A 136 13.29 3.18 18.48
N ASP A 137 14.44 2.91 19.10
CA ASP A 137 14.55 2.91 20.56
C ASP A 137 14.09 4.23 21.20
N ARG A 138 13.54 4.16 22.41
CA ARG A 138 13.17 5.36 23.17
C ARG A 138 14.34 6.17 23.72
N ASN A 139 15.51 5.56 23.86
CA ASN A 139 16.72 6.21 24.39
C ASN A 139 17.39 7.15 23.37
N VAL A 140 16.85 7.26 22.16
CA VAL A 140 17.34 8.20 21.15
C VAL A 140 17.25 9.64 21.64
N PRO A 141 18.21 10.50 21.26
CA PRO A 141 18.30 11.86 21.80
C PRO A 141 17.11 12.74 21.44
N HIS A 142 16.40 12.42 20.35
CA HIS A 142 15.25 13.18 19.88
C HIS A 142 14.13 12.23 19.50
N LYS A 143 12.93 12.48 20.01
CA LYS A 143 11.73 11.74 19.61
C LYS A 143 11.52 11.91 18.08
N PRO A 144 11.37 10.80 17.32
CA PRO A 144 11.07 10.89 15.90
C PRO A 144 9.73 11.59 15.67
N ALA A 145 9.65 12.39 14.60
CA ALA A 145 8.45 13.12 14.23
C ALA A 145 8.08 12.89 12.76
N TYR A 146 6.80 13.02 12.44
CA TYR A 146 6.32 12.99 11.06
C TYR A 146 7.11 13.98 10.18
N GLY A 147 7.53 13.48 9.02
CA GLY A 147 8.36 14.20 8.07
C GLY A 147 9.85 14.24 8.40
N ASP A 148 10.31 13.68 9.52
CA ASP A 148 11.74 13.56 9.76
C ASP A 148 12.36 12.64 8.70
N GLU A 149 13.49 13.07 8.19
CA GLU A 149 14.23 12.35 7.17
C GLU A 149 15.41 11.62 7.81
N LEU A 150 15.47 10.32 7.59
CA LEU A 150 16.45 9.43 8.21
C LEU A 150 17.35 8.81 7.14
N LEU A 151 18.65 8.77 7.44
CA LEU A 151 19.64 7.94 6.79
C LEU A 151 19.92 6.73 7.70
N VAL A 152 19.49 5.55 7.27
CA VAL A 152 19.66 4.29 7.99
C VAL A 152 20.84 3.53 7.40
N ARG A 153 21.75 3.06 8.25
CA ARG A 153 22.99 2.36 7.86
C ARG A 153 22.89 0.83 7.93
N LYS A 154 21.67 0.31 7.82
CA LYS A 154 21.34 -1.11 7.86
C LYS A 154 20.42 -1.48 6.70
N ALA A 155 20.52 -2.73 6.27
CA ALA A 155 19.54 -3.36 5.39
C ALA A 155 18.20 -3.48 6.12
N PRO A 156 17.06 -3.13 5.52
CA PRO A 156 15.76 -3.44 6.11
C PRO A 156 15.48 -4.95 6.04
N GLU A 157 14.91 -5.50 7.11
CA GLU A 157 14.59 -6.93 7.20
C GLU A 157 13.20 -7.22 6.66
N ARG A 158 13.03 -8.36 5.98
CA ARG A 158 11.71 -8.76 5.47
C ARG A 158 10.83 -9.16 6.65
N VAL A 159 9.57 -8.74 6.65
CA VAL A 159 8.62 -9.18 7.67
C VAL A 159 8.44 -10.70 7.54
N GLU A 160 8.63 -11.43 8.63
CA GLU A 160 8.54 -12.89 8.65
C GLU A 160 7.08 -13.38 8.57
N PRO A 161 6.83 -14.52 7.91
CA PRO A 161 5.51 -15.15 7.95
C PRO A 161 5.19 -15.64 9.37
N PRO A 162 3.90 -15.85 9.70
CA PRO A 162 3.51 -16.46 10.97
C PRO A 162 4.20 -17.83 11.15
N HIS A 163 4.71 -18.10 12.34
CA HIS A 163 5.27 -19.40 12.71
C HIS A 163 4.17 -20.45 12.93
N ASN A 164 2.97 -20.01 13.35
CA ASN A 164 1.83 -20.88 13.56
C ASN A 164 0.72 -20.59 12.54
N PRO A 165 0.26 -21.57 11.73
CA PRO A 165 -0.78 -21.34 10.73
C PRO A 165 -2.14 -20.88 11.30
N ASN A 166 -2.40 -21.13 12.58
CA ASN A 166 -3.64 -20.70 13.24
C ASN A 166 -3.53 -19.30 13.88
N GLU A 167 -2.36 -18.66 13.83
CA GLU A 167 -2.19 -17.32 14.37
C GLU A 167 -2.51 -16.24 13.34
N PHE A 168 -2.68 -15.01 13.81
CA PHE A 168 -2.91 -13.88 12.94
C PHE A 168 -1.69 -13.65 12.02
N ASN A 169 -1.93 -13.63 10.70
CA ASN A 169 -0.89 -13.38 9.73
C ASN A 169 -0.51 -11.88 9.67
N TYR A 170 0.41 -11.47 10.55
CA TYR A 170 0.88 -10.09 10.63
C TYR A 170 1.60 -9.62 9.36
N GLN A 171 2.32 -10.53 8.68
CA GLN A 171 2.96 -10.26 7.40
C GLN A 171 1.94 -9.86 6.33
N GLN A 172 0.84 -10.61 6.22
CA GLN A 172 -0.23 -10.33 5.26
C GLN A 172 -0.95 -9.03 5.58
N TYR A 173 -1.20 -8.75 6.86
CA TYR A 173 -1.74 -7.46 7.30
C TYR A 173 -0.86 -6.29 6.88
N LEU A 174 0.45 -6.36 7.13
CA LEU A 174 1.40 -5.32 6.72
C LEU A 174 1.51 -5.21 5.20
N LYS A 175 1.45 -6.33 4.47
CA LYS A 175 1.44 -6.34 3.00
C LYS A 175 0.28 -5.51 2.45
N TYR A 176 -0.93 -5.62 3.02
CA TYR A 176 -2.07 -4.80 2.62
C TYR A 176 -1.90 -3.31 2.93
N GLN A 177 -1.00 -2.95 3.86
CA GLN A 177 -0.58 -1.57 4.11
C GLN A 177 0.61 -1.13 3.24
N GLY A 178 1.02 -1.95 2.27
CA GLY A 178 2.20 -1.70 1.44
C GLY A 178 3.52 -1.83 2.19
N ILE A 179 3.55 -2.50 3.34
CA ILE A 179 4.76 -2.68 4.17
C ILE A 179 5.24 -4.12 4.02
N ALA A 180 6.39 -4.31 3.38
CA ALA A 180 7.03 -5.62 3.21
C ALA A 180 8.25 -5.82 4.13
N TYR A 181 8.78 -4.73 4.67
CA TYR A 181 10.01 -4.71 5.45
C TYR A 181 9.80 -4.01 6.79
N GLN A 182 10.60 -4.41 7.77
CA GLN A 182 10.70 -3.78 9.08
C GLN A 182 12.16 -3.60 9.48
N GLN A 183 12.42 -2.69 10.42
CA GLN A 183 13.76 -2.49 10.96
C GLN A 183 13.71 -1.99 12.40
N TYR A 184 14.47 -2.65 13.28
CA TYR A 184 14.80 -2.13 14.61
C TYR A 184 16.02 -1.23 14.52
N LEU A 185 15.94 -0.05 15.15
CA LEU A 185 16.96 0.99 15.08
C LEU A 185 17.39 1.43 16.48
N HIS A 186 18.67 1.20 16.78
CA HIS A 186 19.33 1.66 17.99
C HIS A 186 20.06 2.99 17.74
N VAL A 187 20.55 3.61 18.83
CA VAL A 187 21.38 4.81 18.76
C VAL A 187 22.62 4.55 17.92
N GLY A 188 22.91 5.44 16.97
CA GLY A 188 24.08 5.35 16.08
C GLY A 188 23.83 4.60 14.77
N GLU A 189 22.70 3.90 14.63
CA GLU A 189 22.37 3.12 13.42
C GLU A 189 21.65 3.94 12.35
N PHE A 190 21.22 5.14 12.73
CA PHE A 190 20.59 6.11 11.83
C PHE A 190 21.03 7.54 12.16
N VAL A 191 20.94 8.41 11.17
CA VAL A 191 21.17 9.85 11.31
C VAL A 191 19.95 10.58 10.77
N ARG A 192 19.44 11.55 11.52
CA ARG A 192 18.41 12.47 11.05
C ARG A 192 19.07 13.54 10.17
N LEU A 193 18.64 13.65 8.92
CA LEU A 193 19.21 14.61 7.96
C LEU A 193 18.46 15.94 7.97
N SER A 194 17.14 15.88 7.82
CA SER A 194 16.31 17.08 7.68
C SER A 194 14.87 16.78 8.11
N LYS A 195 13.94 17.70 7.80
CA LYS A 195 12.50 17.49 7.96
C LYS A 195 11.78 17.87 6.67
N ARG A 196 11.23 16.87 5.98
CA ARG A 196 10.48 17.01 4.72
C ARG A 196 9.18 16.21 4.82
N PRO A 197 8.10 16.78 5.40
CA PRO A 197 6.82 16.08 5.52
C PRO A 197 6.24 15.69 4.14
N PRO A 198 5.87 14.41 3.91
CA PRO A 198 5.28 13.98 2.65
C PRO A 198 3.98 14.71 2.31
N SER A 199 3.17 15.05 3.32
CA SER A 199 1.93 15.80 3.19
C SER A 199 1.83 16.89 4.25
N ARG A 200 1.65 18.14 3.80
CA ARG A 200 1.43 19.28 4.69
C ARG A 200 0.09 19.21 5.42
N LEU A 201 -0.92 18.61 4.80
CA LEU A 201 -2.24 18.43 5.43
C LEU A 201 -2.16 17.45 6.59
N VAL A 202 -1.44 16.33 6.42
CA VAL A 202 -1.20 15.36 7.49
C VAL A 202 -0.38 16.00 8.61
N GLN A 203 0.65 16.78 8.26
CA GLN A 203 1.43 17.54 9.25
C GLN A 203 0.53 18.45 10.09
N LEU A 204 -0.37 19.21 9.46
CA LEU A 204 -1.31 20.10 10.15
C LEU A 204 -2.26 19.31 11.05
N ALA A 205 -2.84 18.22 10.54
CA ALA A 205 -3.75 17.35 11.31
C ALA A 205 -3.06 16.80 12.57
N LEU A 206 -1.80 16.35 12.45
CA LEU A 206 -1.01 15.87 13.59
C LEU A 206 -0.68 17.00 14.58
N GLN A 207 -0.42 18.22 14.11
CA GLN A 207 -0.16 19.37 14.98
C GLN A 207 -1.41 19.83 15.75
N VAL A 208 -2.60 19.66 15.19
CA VAL A 208 -3.86 19.98 15.87
C VAL A 208 -4.22 18.90 16.90
N ASN A 209 -3.92 17.63 16.58
CA ASN A 209 -4.21 16.50 17.46
C ASN A 209 -3.15 16.29 18.57
N ASP A 210 -2.06 17.06 18.61
CA ASP A 210 -1.05 16.93 19.65
C ASP A 210 -1.58 17.50 20.99
N PRO A 211 -1.82 16.67 22.02
CA PRO A 211 -2.38 17.10 23.29
C PRO A 211 -1.47 18.04 24.10
N ARG A 212 -0.27 18.37 23.60
CA ARG A 212 0.73 19.23 24.25
C ARG A 212 0.65 20.71 23.85
N ARG A 213 -0.37 21.17 23.12
CA ARG A 213 -0.54 22.60 22.86
C ARG A 213 -0.93 23.33 24.16
N PRO A 214 -0.14 24.30 24.66
CA PRO A 214 -0.73 25.35 25.49
C PRO A 214 -1.65 26.19 24.60
N TYR A 215 -2.85 26.50 25.11
CA TYR A 215 -3.77 27.45 24.49
C TYR A 215 -3.16 28.85 24.38
#